data_AF-A0A946FWJ8-F1
#
_entry.id   AF-A0A946FWJ8-F1
#
_cell.length_a   1.000
_cell.length_b   1.000
_cell.length_c   1.000
_cell.angle_alpha   90.00
_cell.angle_beta   90.00
_cell.angle_gamma   90.00
#
_symmetry.space_group_name_H-M   'P 1'
#
loop_
_entity.id
_entity.type
_entity.pdbx_description
1 polymer ?
#
loop_
_entity_poly.entity_id
_entity_poly.type
_entity_poly.pdbx_seq_one_letter_code
_entity_poly.pdbx_strand_id
1 'polypeptide(L)' 'MRATKLHLLSDRSIKRINEGMTADGGGLYVRRRGDNRVFVFKYSHQNKRKEMGLGSYPSVSL' A
#
# COMPACT_ATOMS: atom_id res chain seq x y z
N MET A 1 -18.86 7.36 -7.72
CA MET A 1 -17.54 6.80 -7.34
C MET A 1 -17.51 5.35 -7.82
N ARG A 2 -16.46 4.94 -8.55
CA ARG A 2 -16.31 3.53 -8.97
C ARG A 2 -15.81 2.75 -7.75
N ALA A 3 -16.50 1.69 -7.35
CA ALA A 3 -16.04 0.84 -6.25
C ALA A 3 -14.72 0.17 -6.66
N THR A 4 -13.62 0.55 -6.00
CA THR A 4 -12.32 -0.10 -6.17
C THR A 4 -12.33 -1.40 -5.38
N LYS A 5 -11.90 -2.49 -6.02
CA LYS A 5 -11.76 -3.79 -5.37
C LYS A 5 -10.77 -3.68 -4.20
N LEU A 6 -11.14 -4.25 -3.05
CA LEU A 6 -10.37 -4.30 -1.81
C LEU A 6 -9.69 -5.67 -1.66
N HIS A 7 -8.70 -5.74 -0.76
CA HIS A 7 -8.01 -6.99 -0.37
C HIS A 7 -7.38 -7.71 -1.56
N LEU A 8 -6.64 -6.97 -2.38
CA LEU A 8 -5.97 -7.49 -3.57
C LEU A 8 -4.66 -8.22 -3.22
N LEU A 9 -4.07 -7.93 -2.06
CA LEU A 9 -2.85 -8.55 -1.60
C LEU A 9 -3.11 -9.53 -0.44
N SER A 10 -2.11 -10.38 -0.23
CA SER A 10 -1.97 -11.27 0.92
C SER A 10 -0.56 -11.11 1.48
N ASP A 11 -0.32 -11.53 2.72
CA ASP A 11 1.03 -11.56 3.29
C ASP A 11 2.04 -12.28 2.37
N ARG A 12 1.61 -13.41 1.78
CA ARG A 12 2.44 -14.18 0.83
C ARG A 12 2.79 -13.39 -0.43
N SER A 13 1.85 -12.62 -0.98
CA SER A 13 2.12 -11.83 -2.18
C SER A 13 3.02 -10.63 -1.89
N ILE A 14 2.88 -9.99 -0.72
CA ILE A 14 3.74 -8.86 -0.28
C ILE A 14 5.23 -9.24 -0.31
N LYS A 15 5.56 -10.47 0.09
CA LYS A 15 6.95 -10.96 0.06
C LYS A 15 7.55 -10.98 -1.36
N ARG A 16 6.72 -11.11 -2.40
CA ARG A 16 7.12 -11.32 -3.79
C ARG A 16 6.83 -10.14 -4.72
N ILE A 17 6.34 -9.02 -4.22
CA ILE A 17 6.03 -7.86 -5.06
C ILE A 17 7.30 -7.31 -5.72
N ASN A 18 7.13 -6.76 -6.93
CA ASN A 18 8.19 -6.05 -7.62
C ASN A 18 8.51 -4.71 -6.94
N GLU A 19 9.65 -4.13 -7.28
CA GLU A 19 10.00 -2.79 -6.83
C GLU A 19 8.96 -1.76 -7.30
N GLY A 20 8.73 -0.72 -6.50
CA GLY A 20 7.73 0.31 -6.77
C GLY A 20 6.48 0.18 -5.88
N MET A 21 5.32 0.53 -6.45
CA MET A 21 4.04 0.59 -5.73
C MET A 21 3.10 -0.53 -6.19
N THR A 22 2.61 -1.34 -5.26
CA THR A 22 1.57 -2.35 -5.51
C THR A 22 0.33 -2.02 -4.70
N ALA A 23 -0.85 -1.98 -5.33
CA ALA A 23 -2.11 -1.63 -4.67
C ALA A 23 -2.71 -2.83 -3.95
N ASP A 24 -3.18 -2.62 -2.72
CA ASP A 24 -4.06 -3.57 -2.00
C ASP A 24 -5.55 -3.23 -2.20
N GLY A 25 -5.85 -1.96 -2.52
CA GLY A 25 -7.22 -1.46 -2.73
C GLY A 25 -7.57 -0.36 -1.74
N GLY A 26 -8.64 0.39 -2.02
CA GLY A 26 -9.15 1.42 -1.10
C GLY A 26 -8.20 2.59 -0.83
N GLY A 27 -7.14 2.76 -1.64
CA GLY A 27 -6.08 3.74 -1.39
C GLY A 27 -4.88 3.19 -0.61
N LEU A 28 -4.91 1.92 -0.18
CA LEU A 28 -3.76 1.25 0.44
C LEU A 28 -2.81 0.68 -0.62
N TYR A 29 -1.53 0.92 -0.42
CA TYR A 29 -0.42 0.44 -1.25
C TYR A 29 0.70 -0.13 -0.38
N VAL A 30 1.46 -1.06 -0.95
CA VAL A 30 2.78 -1.43 -0.45
C VAL A 30 3.82 -0.83 -1.38
N ARG A 31 4.74 -0.05 -0.81
CA ARG A 31 5.92 0.47 -1.50
C ARG A 31 7.12 -0.43 -1.22
N ARG A 32 7.70 -1.05 -2.25
CA ARG A 32 8.97 -1.77 -2.17
C ARG A 32 10.12 -0.91 -2.71
N ARG A 33 11.23 -0.86 -1.98
CA ARG A 33 12.52 -0.30 -2.40
C ARG A 33 13.65 -1.20 -1.91
N GLY A 34 14.32 -1.91 -2.82
CA GLY A 34 15.20 -3.03 -2.47
C GLY A 34 14.46 -4.07 -1.60
N ASP A 35 15.00 -4.34 -0.40
CA ASP A 35 14.40 -5.28 0.57
C ASP A 35 13.38 -4.62 1.50
N ASN A 36 13.31 -3.28 1.51
CA ASN A 36 12.39 -2.53 2.36
C ASN A 36 10.99 -2.50 1.75
N ARG A 37 9.98 -2.72 2.60
CA ARG A 37 8.57 -2.66 2.25
C ARG A 37 7.83 -1.79 3.27
N VAL A 38 7.02 -0.84 2.81
CA VAL A 38 6.28 0.11 3.67
C VAL A 38 4.84 0.24 3.19
N PHE A 39 3.89 0.24 4.11
CA PHE A 39 2.49 0.53 3.80
C PHE A 39 2.28 2.02 3.62
N VAL A 40 1.58 2.39 2.55
CA VAL A 40 1.27 3.78 2.19
C VAL A 40 -0.22 3.90 1.92
N PHE A 41 -0.90 4.79 2.63
CA PHE A 41 -2.29 5.15 2.37
C PHE A 41 -2.37 6.46 1.60
N LYS A 42 -3.00 6.40 0.42
CA LYS A 42 -3.23 7.55 -0.46
C LYS A 42 -4.68 8.00 -0.33
N TYR A 43 -4.87 9.27 0.01
CA TYR A 43 -6.19 9.85 0.22
C TYR A 43 -6.22 11.30 -0.26
N SER A 44 -7.43 11.82 -0.47
CA SER A 44 -7.65 13.23 -0.75
C SER A 44 -8.16 13.91 0.51
N HIS A 45 -7.55 15.03 0.89
CA HIS A 45 -8.02 15.88 1.98
C HIS A 45 -7.88 17.33 1.56
N GLN A 46 -8.96 18.12 1.69
CA GLN A 46 -9.02 19.50 1.22
C GLN A 46 -8.61 19.64 -0.27
N ASN A 47 -9.16 18.78 -1.14
CA ASN A 47 -8.87 18.72 -2.58
C ASN A 47 -7.39 18.48 -2.95
N LYS A 48 -6.54 18.12 -1.97
CA LYS A 48 -5.13 17.77 -2.20
C LYS A 48 -4.92 16.29 -1.97
N ARG A 49 -4.20 15.64 -2.88
CA ARG A 49 -3.73 14.27 -2.69
C ARG A 49 -2.64 14.24 -1.65
N LYS A 50 -2.74 13.31 -0.71
CA LYS A 50 -1.78 13.08 0.36
C LYS A 50 -1.39 11.61 0.41
N GLU A 51 -0.18 11.36 0.88
CA GLU A 51 0.32 10.03 1.22
C GLU A 51 0.62 9.98 2.71
N MET A 52 0.23 8.90 3.37
CA MET A 52 0.56 8.61 4.77
C MET A 52 1.29 7.28 4.84
N GLY A 53 2.50 7.28 5.40
CA GLY A 53 3.18 6.04 5.75
C GLY A 53 2.53 5.43 6.98
N LEU A 54 2.20 4.14 6.92
CA LEU A 54 1.56 3.41 8.02
C LEU A 54 2.54 2.52 8.81
N GLY A 55 3.75 2.32 8.28
CA GLY A 55 4.81 1.53 8.91
C GLY A 55 5.46 0.53 7.97
N SER A 56 6.59 -0.04 8.40
CA SER A 56 7.34 -1.02 7.63
C SER A 56 6.79 -2.43 7.83
N TYR A 57 6.74 -3.19 6.74
CA TYR A 57 6.52 -4.63 6.80
C TYR A 57 7.84 -5.32 7.19
N PRO A 58 7.86 -6.35 8.08
CA PRO A 58 6.70 -7.00 8.68
C PRO A 58 6.28 -6.45 10.06
N SER A 59 6.86 -5.34 10.55
CA SER A 59 6.51 -4.77 11.86
C SER A 59 5.03 -4.36 11.96
N VAL A 60 4.49 -3.85 10.84
CA VAL A 60 3.07 -3.73 10.57
C VAL A 60 2.70 -4.84 9.59
N SER A 61 1.57 -5.52 9.85
CA SER A 61 1.08 -6.61 9.01
C SER A 61 -0.09 -6.15 8.14
N LEU A 62 -0.37 -6.95 7.09
CA LEU A 62 -1.56 -6.79 6.25
C LEU A 62 -2.77 -7.43 6.92
#